data_AF-A0AAV7FKQ2-F1
#
_entry.id   AF-A0AAV7FKQ2-F1
#
_cell.length_a   1.000
_cell.length_b   1.000
_cell.length_c   1.000
_cell.angle_alpha   90.00
_cell.angle_beta   90.00
_cell.angle_gamma   90.00
#
_symmetry.space_group_name_H-M   'P 1'
#
loop_
_entity.id
_entity.type
_entity.pdbx_description
1 polymer ?
#
loop_
_entity_poly.entity_id
_entity_poly.type
_entity_poly.pdbx_seq_one_letter_code
_entity_poly.pdbx_strand_id
1 'polypeptide(L)'
;MAFCYDVQCPTTIVPFFGDQPFWGERVHARGLGPQPIPVDQFSLPKLVESIKFMMDPQVKQRAVELAKAMESEDGVNGAVRAFFKHFPRNSPPVPAPQSPSIFSSLGPVKKCFCA
;
A
#
# COMPACT_ATOMS: atom_id res chain seq x y z
N MET A 1 -6.00 1.41 -0.21
CA MET A 1 -6.56 0.80 -1.44
C MET A 1 -5.65 -0.23 -2.10
N ALA A 2 -4.32 -0.12 -2.01
CA ALA A 2 -3.41 -1.19 -2.46
C ALA A 2 -3.77 -2.58 -1.92
N PHE A 3 -4.28 -2.65 -0.68
CA PHE A 3 -4.73 -3.88 -0.03
C PHE A 3 -5.75 -4.70 -0.82
N CYS A 4 -6.67 -4.08 -1.57
CA CYS A 4 -7.66 -4.83 -2.36
C CYS A 4 -7.03 -5.57 -3.55
N TYR A 5 -5.89 -5.09 -4.04
CA TYR A 5 -5.18 -5.70 -5.16
C TYR A 5 -4.36 -6.90 -4.71
N ASP A 6 -3.75 -6.87 -3.52
CA ASP A 6 -3.06 -8.04 -2.95
C ASP A 6 -4.02 -9.23 -2.75
N VAL A 7 -5.29 -8.96 -2.41
CA VAL A 7 -6.33 -10.00 -2.27
C VAL A 7 -7.08 -10.30 -3.58
N GLN A 8 -6.65 -9.71 -4.69
CA GLN A 8 -7.17 -9.96 -6.05
C GLN A 8 -8.69 -9.78 -6.16
N CYS A 9 -9.28 -8.82 -5.44
CA CYS A 9 -10.73 -8.75 -5.27
C CYS A 9 -11.35 -7.54 -5.99
N PRO A 10 -12.41 -7.73 -6.81
CA PRO A 10 -13.27 -6.63 -7.25
C PRO A 10 -13.72 -5.76 -6.08
N THR A 11 -13.75 -4.45 -6.25
CA THR A 11 -14.02 -3.51 -5.14
C THR A 11 -14.92 -2.37 -5.61
N THR A 12 -15.93 -2.01 -4.82
CA THR A 12 -16.71 -0.77 -4.98
C THR A 12 -16.32 0.21 -3.90
N ILE A 13 -16.30 1.51 -4.20
CA ILE A 13 -15.93 2.56 -3.25
C ILE A 13 -17.10 3.50 -3.04
N VAL A 14 -17.39 3.78 -1.78
CA VAL A 14 -18.31 4.84 -1.34
C VAL A 14 -17.48 5.98 -0.77
N PRO A 15 -17.06 6.97 -1.58
CA PRO A 15 -16.14 7.99 -1.12
C PRO A 15 -16.82 8.96 -0.14
N PHE A 16 -16.11 9.26 0.95
CA PHE A 16 -16.52 10.23 1.96
C PHE A 16 -15.58 11.44 2.00
N PHE A 17 -14.27 11.23 2.15
CA PHE A 17 -13.26 12.29 2.16
C PHE A 17 -11.86 11.79 1.77
N GLY A 18 -10.93 12.71 1.56
CA GLY A 18 -9.52 12.40 1.29
C GLY A 18 -9.28 11.89 -0.12
N ASP A 19 -8.48 10.84 -0.24
CA ASP A 19 -8.06 10.26 -1.52
C ASP A 19 -9.05 9.24 -2.09
N GLN A 20 -10.14 8.94 -1.37
CA GLN A 20 -11.14 7.97 -1.77
C GLN A 20 -11.79 8.25 -3.13
N PRO A 21 -12.17 9.50 -3.50
CA PRO A 21 -12.71 9.79 -4.83
C PRO A 21 -11.73 9.43 -5.95
N PHE A 22 -10.45 9.79 -5.77
CA PHE A 22 -9.39 9.45 -6.71
C PHE A 22 -9.24 7.94 -6.85
N TRP A 23 -9.13 7.20 -5.73
CA TRP A 23 -9.00 5.75 -5.82
C TRP A 23 -10.24 5.05 -6.38
N GLY A 24 -11.43 5.60 -6.14
CA GLY A 24 -12.67 5.10 -6.73
C GLY A 24 -12.66 5.22 -8.24
N GLU A 25 -12.25 6.39 -8.75
CA GLU A 25 -12.07 6.60 -10.17
C GLU A 25 -11.03 5.64 -10.75
N ARG A 26 -9.89 5.42 -10.07
CA ARG A 26 -8.85 4.49 -10.53
C ARG A 26 -9.31 3.03 -10.60
N VAL A 27 -10.15 2.60 -9.66
CA VAL A 27 -10.77 1.26 -9.68
C VAL A 27 -11.72 1.13 -10.86
N HIS A 28 -12.61 2.09 -11.04
CA HIS A 28 -13.60 2.10 -12.12
C HIS A 28 -12.93 2.18 -13.51
N ALA A 29 -11.95 3.08 -13.69
CA ALA A 29 -11.23 3.27 -14.95
C ALA A 29 -10.46 2.01 -15.40
N ARG A 30 -10.06 1.15 -14.46
CA ARG A 30 -9.44 -0.16 -14.76
C ARG A 30 -10.46 -1.30 -14.86
N GLY A 31 -11.75 -1.01 -14.73
CA GLY A 31 -12.83 -1.98 -14.78
C GLY A 31 -12.81 -2.98 -13.61
N LEU A 32 -12.22 -2.61 -12.47
CA LEU A 32 -12.05 -3.46 -11.29
C LEU A 32 -13.22 -3.34 -10.30
N GLY A 33 -14.15 -2.45 -10.62
CA GLY A 33 -15.34 -2.17 -9.86
C GLY A 33 -16.25 -1.25 -10.66
N PRO A 34 -17.49 -1.09 -10.17
CA PRO A 34 -18.45 -0.16 -10.75
C PRO A 34 -18.02 1.29 -10.50
N GLN A 35 -18.76 2.24 -11.07
CA GLN A 35 -18.58 3.65 -10.75
C GLN A 35 -18.70 3.87 -9.22
N PRO A 36 -17.83 4.69 -8.60
CA PRO A 36 -17.94 4.99 -7.18
C PRO A 36 -19.31 5.56 -6.84
N ILE A 37 -19.84 5.21 -5.67
CA ILE A 37 -21.15 5.71 -5.21
C ILE A 37 -20.89 6.85 -4.23
N PRO A 38 -21.06 8.13 -4.62
CA PRO A 38 -20.95 9.24 -3.68
C PRO A 38 -21.81 9.00 -2.44
N VAL A 39 -21.30 9.33 -1.25
CA VAL A 39 -21.98 8.92 -0.01
C VAL A 39 -23.37 9.53 0.16
N ASP A 40 -23.56 10.76 -0.31
CA ASP A 40 -24.85 11.47 -0.37
C ASP A 40 -25.86 10.79 -1.32
N GLN A 41 -25.36 9.93 -2.20
CA GLN A 41 -26.13 9.20 -3.18
C GLN A 41 -26.22 7.70 -2.89
N PHE A 42 -25.68 7.24 -1.76
CA PHE A 42 -25.64 5.84 -1.40
C PHE A 42 -27.04 5.30 -1.13
N SER A 43 -27.35 4.14 -1.72
CA SER A 43 -28.65 3.49 -1.57
C SER A 43 -28.55 1.99 -1.76
N LEU A 44 -29.52 1.26 -1.21
CA LEU A 44 -29.58 -0.19 -1.36
C LEU A 44 -29.57 -0.64 -2.83
N PRO A 45 -30.37 -0.06 -3.76
CA PRO A 45 -30.32 -0.45 -5.17
C PRO A 45 -28.93 -0.27 -5.78
N LYS A 46 -28.24 0.85 -5.50
CA LYS A 46 -26.89 1.10 -6.05
C LYS A 46 -25.85 0.13 -5.49
N LEU A 47 -25.96 -0.22 -4.20
CA LEU A 47 -25.09 -1.23 -3.60
C LEU A 47 -25.32 -2.61 -4.24
N VAL A 48 -26.58 -3.01 -4.43
CA VAL A 48 -26.92 -4.29 -5.06
C VAL A 48 -26.38 -4.37 -6.48
N GLU A 49 -26.56 -3.34 -7.30
CA GLU A 49 -26.02 -3.31 -8.65
C GLU A 49 -24.48 -3.33 -8.66
N SER A 50 -23.85 -2.67 -7.69
CA SER A 50 -22.40 -2.73 -7.53
C SER A 50 -21.91 -4.14 -7.21
N ILE A 51 -22.60 -4.86 -6.33
CA ILE A 51 -22.27 -6.25 -5.99
C ILE A 51 -22.45 -7.15 -7.21
N LYS A 52 -23.57 -7.03 -7.93
CA LYS A 52 -23.81 -7.80 -9.16
C LYS A 52 -22.71 -7.58 -10.20
N PHE A 53 -22.30 -6.33 -10.41
CA PHE A 53 -21.17 -6.01 -11.28
C PHE A 53 -19.91 -6.75 -10.83
N MET A 54 -19.57 -6.67 -9.54
CA MET A 54 -18.36 -7.31 -8.98
C MET A 54 -18.39 -8.84 -8.99
N MET A 55 -19.58 -9.46 -9.12
CA MET A 55 -19.73 -10.91 -9.27
C MET A 55 -19.45 -11.41 -10.69
N ASP A 56 -19.34 -10.52 -11.68
CA ASP A 56 -18.96 -10.91 -13.04
C ASP A 56 -17.53 -11.50 -13.04
N PRO A 57 -17.35 -12.75 -13.52
CA PRO A 57 -16.03 -13.38 -13.61
C PRO A 57 -14.98 -12.54 -14.34
N GLN A 58 -15.38 -11.73 -15.32
CA GLN A 58 -14.45 -10.85 -16.05
C GLN A 58 -13.88 -9.75 -15.15
N VAL A 59 -14.66 -9.22 -14.20
CA VAL A 59 -14.19 -8.22 -13.25
C VAL A 59 -13.17 -8.84 -12.30
N LYS A 60 -13.44 -10.07 -11.83
CA LYS A 60 -12.48 -10.85 -11.03
C LYS A 60 -11.20 -11.13 -11.80
N GLN A 61 -11.30 -11.52 -13.07
CA GLN A 61 -10.14 -11.79 -13.91
C GLN A 61 -9.23 -10.56 -14.05
N ARG A 62 -9.80 -9.38 -14.30
CA ARG A 62 -9.03 -8.12 -14.34
C ARG A 62 -8.34 -7.80 -13.01
N ALA A 63 -9.00 -8.08 -11.88
CA ALA A 63 -8.40 -7.90 -10.56
C ALA A 63 -7.18 -8.81 -10.33
N VAL A 64 -7.27 -10.08 -10.77
CA VAL A 64 -6.15 -11.03 -10.75
C VAL A 64 -5.00 -10.56 -11.65
N GLU A 65 -5.31 -10.10 -12.86
CA GLU A 65 -4.30 -9.59 -13.80
C GLU A 65 -3.55 -8.38 -13.26
N LEU A 66 -4.26 -7.42 -12.67
CA LEU A 66 -3.61 -6.26 -12.06
C LEU A 66 -2.73 -6.68 -10.88
N ALA A 67 -3.21 -7.58 -10.01
CA ALA A 67 -2.43 -8.05 -8.88
C ALA A 67 -1.12 -8.71 -9.32
N LYS A 68 -1.17 -9.60 -10.32
CA LYS A 68 0.03 -10.22 -10.91
C LYS A 68 1.00 -9.19 -11.49
N ALA A 69 0.49 -8.14 -12.13
CA ALA A 69 1.34 -7.06 -12.62
C ALA A 69 2.03 -6.32 -11.46
N MET A 70 1.30 -6.05 -10.37
CA MET A 70 1.83 -5.40 -9.17
C MET A 70 2.84 -6.27 -8.41
N GLU A 71 2.67 -7.60 -8.37
CA GLU A 71 3.62 -8.54 -7.73
C GLU A 71 5.03 -8.44 -8.31
N SER A 72 5.16 -8.07 -9.59
CA SER A 72 6.45 -7.91 -10.27
C SER A 72 7.15 -6.58 -9.96
N GLU A 73 6.48 -5.65 -9.26
CA GLU A 73 7.00 -4.32 -8.98
C GLU A 73 7.76 -4.26 -7.65
N ASP A 74 9.03 -3.84 -7.70
CA ASP A 74 9.79 -3.45 -6.51
C ASP A 74 9.76 -1.93 -6.33
N GLY A 75 8.63 -1.46 -5.80
CA GLY A 75 8.38 -0.04 -5.59
C GLY A 75 9.36 0.59 -4.58
N VAL A 76 9.81 -0.15 -3.58
CA VAL A 76 10.74 0.36 -2.55
C VAL A 76 12.11 0.63 -3.14
N ASN A 77 12.73 -0.37 -3.81
CA ASN A 77 14.02 -0.11 -4.45
C ASN A 77 13.90 0.88 -5.61
N GLY A 78 12.75 0.91 -6.31
CA GLY A 78 12.43 1.96 -7.28
C GLY A 78 12.50 3.36 -6.67
N ALA A 79 11.86 3.57 -5.53
CA ALA A 79 11.88 4.83 -4.80
C ALA A 79 13.29 5.18 -4.29
N VAL A 80 14.03 4.23 -3.73
CA VAL A 80 15.42 4.45 -3.26
C VAL A 80 16.34 4.89 -4.41
N ARG A 81 16.27 4.20 -5.56
CA ARG A 81 17.04 4.59 -6.76
C ARG A 81 16.64 5.98 -7.25
N ALA A 82 15.34 6.28 -7.28
CA ALA A 82 14.85 7.59 -7.69
C ALA A 82 15.31 8.69 -6.74
N PHE A 83 15.31 8.45 -5.43
CA PHE A 83 15.82 9.38 -4.44
C PHE A 83 17.29 9.69 -4.67
N PHE A 84 18.17 8.67 -4.70
CA PHE A 84 19.62 8.89 -4.89
C PHE A 84 19.98 9.48 -6.25
N LYS A 85 19.16 9.25 -7.29
CA LYS A 85 19.32 9.89 -8.60
C LYS A 85 19.14 11.42 -8.53
N HIS A 86 18.20 11.90 -7.71
CA HIS A 86 17.86 13.32 -7.61
C HIS A 86 18.43 14.00 -6.36
N PHE A 87 19.04 13.25 -5.45
CA PHE A 87 19.68 13.80 -4.26
C PHE A 87 20.94 14.60 -4.66
N PRO A 88 21.05 15.89 -4.30
CA PRO A 88 22.19 16.70 -4.65
C PRO A 88 23.46 16.16 -3.97
N ARG A 89 24.49 15.86 -4.77
CA ARG A 89 25.77 15.29 -4.29
C ARG A 89 26.63 16.25 -3.46
N ASN A 90 26.27 17.54 -3.42
CA ASN A 90 27.01 18.57 -2.71
C ASN A 90 26.42 18.79 -1.31
N SER A 91 26.30 17.74 -0.52
CA SER A 91 26.21 17.87 0.93
C SER A 91 27.62 17.98 1.50
N PRO A 92 27.92 18.93 2.42
CA PRO A 92 29.17 18.89 3.17
C PRO A 92 29.33 17.52 3.84
N PRO A 93 30.56 17.04 4.09
CA PRO A 93 30.78 15.72 4.65
C PRO A 93 29.96 15.56 5.93
N VAL A 94 29.07 14.58 5.96
CA VAL A 94 28.41 14.19 7.20
C VAL A 94 29.54 13.67 8.11
N PRO A 95 29.73 14.24 9.32
CA PRO A 95 30.68 13.69 10.28
C PRO A 95 30.34 12.21 10.48
N ALA A 96 31.35 11.33 10.45
CA ALA A 96 31.15 9.90 10.62
C ALA A 96 30.21 9.63 11.81
N PRO A 97 29.26 8.67 11.72
CA PRO A 97 28.41 8.32 12.83
C PRO A 97 29.30 7.99 14.02
N GLN A 98 29.27 8.82 15.05
CA GLN A 98 29.91 8.46 16.32
C GLN A 98 29.10 7.28 16.83
N SER A 99 29.72 6.10 16.84
CA SER A 99 29.14 4.94 17.48
C SER A 99 28.80 5.33 18.92
N PRO A 100 27.55 5.13 19.38
CA PRO A 100 27.26 5.28 20.78
C PRO A 100 28.13 4.25 21.51
N SER A 101 29.09 4.71 22.29
CA SER A 101 29.91 3.90 23.18
C SER A 101 29.03 3.39 24.34
N ILE A 102 28.06 2.51 24.03
CA ILE A 102 27.17 1.90 25.02
C ILE A 102 27.75 0.56 25.51
N PHE A 103 28.75 0.00 24.81
CA PHE A 103 29.23 -1.36 25.10
C PHE A 103 30.39 -1.49 26.09
N SER A 104 30.81 -0.43 26.77
CA SER A 104 31.92 -0.49 27.76
C SER A 104 31.49 -0.54 29.23
N SER A 105 30.19 -0.56 29.56
CA SER A 105 29.73 -0.54 30.96
C SER A 105 28.90 -1.75 31.42
N LEU A 106 28.92 -2.87 30.68
CA LEU A 106 28.41 -4.14 31.19
C LEU A 106 29.52 -4.88 31.94
N GLY A 107 29.62 -4.61 33.23
CA GLY A 107 30.42 -5.41 34.17
C GLY A 107 29.99 -6.90 34.15
N PRO A 108 30.83 -7.81 34.67
CA PRO A 108 30.61 -9.24 34.53
C PRO A 108 29.34 -9.68 35.28
N VAL A 109 28.36 -10.19 34.54
CA VAL A 109 27.14 -10.80 35.10
C VAL A 109 27.55 -12.10 35.80
N LYS A 110 27.55 -12.10 37.13
CA LYS A 110 27.68 -13.33 37.93
C LYS A 110 26.46 -14.22 37.64
N LYS A 111 26.70 -15.42 37.11
CA LYS A 111 25.69 -16.48 36.98
C LYS A 111 25.29 -16.96 38.38
N CYS A 112 24.10 -16.59 38.84
CA CYS A 112 23.43 -17.29 39.93
C CYS A 112 22.64 -18.45 39.31
N PHE A 113 23.14 -19.68 39.52
CA PHE A 113 22.35 -20.90 39.38
C PHE A 113 21.55 -21.12 40.67
N CYS A 114 20.26 -21.40 40.55
CA CYS A 114 19.51 -22.08 41.60
C CYS A 114 18.87 -23.34 40.98
N ALA A 115 19.06 -24.45 41.68
CA ALA A 115 18.31 -25.70 41.55
C ALA A 115 16.94 -25.57 42.24
#